data_AF-A0A7Y4LW37-F1
#
_entry.id   AF-A0A7Y4LW37-F1
#
_cell.length_a   1.000
_cell.length_b   1.000
_cell.length_c   1.000
_cell.angle_alpha   90.00
_cell.angle_beta   90.00
_cell.angle_gamma   90.00
#
_symmetry.space_group_name_H-M   'P 1'
#
loop_
_entity.id
_entity.type
_entity.pdbx_description
1 polymer ?
#
loop_
_entity_poly.entity_id
_entity_poly.type
_entity_poly.pdbx_seq_one_letter_code
_entity_poly.pdbx_strand_id
1 'polypeptide(L)'
;MPRGIIGAIGAVIVIAIIAAGSWYTVDQTERGVKLRYGAVIGTAQPGLGFKVPLIDSVEKVSVKTFTYAWDKMNSYSYDQQPADLKISVTLRASPDKVADLYAKFGGLDTAVKQVVSPAVNQQVKIVFGRYTAVKAIQERGALNSAIKDAITTSLKDDPMIMIESVQLENIEFSANYLHSIEQRMLAEVEVQKLQQNAEREKVQAQITVTQATAKANAVRAEAQAAADALRLNGEARATNIRITGEAEAAAIEARAKALGTNPNLVTLVQAERWNGVLPTTMVPGSSVPFVSVK
;
A
#
# COMPACT_ATOMS: atom_id res chain seq x y z
N MET A 1 87.55 -27.61 -34.01
CA MET A 1 86.60 -28.65 -33.57
C MET A 1 86.33 -29.58 -34.76
N PRO A 2 86.38 -30.90 -34.60
CA PRO A 2 86.04 -31.83 -35.67
C PRO A 2 84.58 -31.59 -36.10
N ARG A 3 84.32 -31.54 -37.41
CA ARG A 3 83.01 -31.22 -37.99
C ARG A 3 81.87 -32.08 -37.42
N GLY A 4 82.17 -33.30 -36.96
CA GLY A 4 81.22 -34.18 -36.27
C GLY A 4 80.75 -33.68 -34.90
N ILE A 5 81.59 -32.98 -34.13
CA ILE A 5 81.20 -32.42 -32.82
C ILE A 5 80.25 -31.22 -33.00
N ILE A 6 80.48 -30.39 -34.02
CA ILE A 6 79.59 -29.25 -34.33
C ILE A 6 78.21 -29.76 -34.77
N GLY A 7 78.17 -30.81 -35.62
CA GLY A 7 76.90 -31.45 -36.04
C GLY A 7 76.15 -32.11 -34.87
N ALA A 8 76.86 -32.79 -33.97
CA ALA A 8 76.27 -33.38 -32.78
C ALA A 8 75.69 -32.32 -31.81
N ILE A 9 76.42 -31.22 -31.59
CA ILE A 9 75.94 -30.11 -30.76
C ILE A 9 74.68 -29.48 -31.38
N GLY A 10 74.66 -29.27 -32.70
CA GLY A 10 73.48 -28.76 -33.40
C GLY A 10 72.26 -29.66 -33.25
N ALA A 11 72.44 -30.98 -33.39
CA ALA A 11 71.34 -31.94 -33.22
C ALA A 11 70.79 -31.97 -31.79
N VAL A 12 71.66 -31.90 -30.78
CA VAL A 12 71.25 -31.83 -29.37
C VAL A 12 70.44 -30.56 -29.09
N ILE A 13 70.84 -29.42 -29.64
CA ILE A 13 70.11 -28.15 -29.49
C ILE A 13 68.72 -28.25 -30.12
N VAL A 14 68.60 -28.81 -31.32
CA VAL A 14 67.30 -29.00 -31.99
C VAL A 14 66.38 -29.91 -31.18
N ILE A 15 66.91 -31.02 -30.65
CA ILE A 15 66.15 -31.94 -29.80
C ILE A 15 65.71 -31.25 -28.51
N ALA A 16 66.57 -30.44 -27.88
CA ALA A 16 66.23 -29.68 -26.69
C ALA A 16 65.12 -28.65 -26.94
N ILE A 17 65.15 -27.97 -28.08
CA ILE A 17 64.10 -27.01 -28.48
C ILE A 17 62.76 -27.72 -28.70
N ILE A 18 62.77 -28.86 -29.37
CA ILE A 18 61.57 -29.69 -29.58
C ILE A 18 61.03 -30.17 -28.23
N ALA A 19 61.88 -30.72 -27.37
CA ALA A 19 61.47 -31.21 -26.05
C ALA A 19 60.87 -30.11 -25.17
N ALA A 20 61.44 -28.90 -25.19
CA ALA A 20 60.89 -27.76 -24.47
C ALA A 20 59.54 -27.27 -25.02
N GLY A 21 59.35 -27.33 -26.35
CA GLY A 21 58.10 -26.94 -27.01
C GLY A 21 56.97 -27.97 -26.91
N SER A 22 57.27 -29.21 -26.50
CA SER A 22 56.29 -30.29 -26.40
C SER A 22 55.42 -30.25 -25.15
N TRP A 23 55.80 -29.49 -24.13
CA TRP A 23 55.03 -29.39 -22.88
C TRP A 23 54.12 -28.16 -22.87
N TYR A 24 52.92 -28.31 -22.30
CA TYR A 24 52.01 -27.21 -22.03
C TYR A 24 51.25 -27.45 -20.73
N THR A 25 50.77 -26.38 -20.11
CA THR A 25 49.96 -26.46 -18.89
C THR A 25 48.64 -25.72 -19.09
N VAL A 26 47.55 -26.36 -18.68
CA VAL A 26 46.20 -25.80 -18.69
C VAL A 26 45.77 -25.53 -17.25
N ASP A 27 45.25 -24.33 -16.98
CA ASP A 27 44.73 -23.98 -15.66
C ASP A 27 43.39 -24.69 -15.38
N GLN A 28 43.04 -24.87 -14.11
CA GLN A 28 41.77 -25.46 -13.69
C GLN A 28 40.55 -24.70 -14.23
N THR A 29 40.70 -23.38 -14.40
CA THR A 29 39.65 -22.47 -14.89
C THR A 29 39.51 -22.44 -16.42
N GLU A 30 40.31 -23.24 -17.11
CA GLU A 30 40.38 -23.31 -18.56
C GLU A 30 40.24 -24.77 -19.05
N ARG A 31 39.98 -24.90 -20.34
CA ARG A 31 40.08 -26.16 -21.07
C ARG A 31 40.90 -25.92 -22.32
N GLY A 32 41.85 -26.80 -22.58
CA GLY A 32 42.63 -26.75 -23.82
C GLY A 32 41.86 -27.41 -24.95
N VAL A 33 41.82 -26.80 -26.12
CA VAL A 33 41.37 -27.40 -27.36
C VAL A 33 42.61 -27.75 -28.16
N LYS A 34 42.80 -29.04 -28.42
CA LYS A 34 43.94 -29.54 -29.19
C LYS A 34 43.59 -29.44 -30.68
N LEU A 35 44.46 -28.77 -31.41
CA LEU A 35 44.36 -28.57 -32.84
C LEU A 35 45.54 -29.28 -33.51
N ARG A 36 45.30 -29.97 -34.61
CA ARG A 36 46.34 -30.54 -35.48
C ARG A 36 46.21 -29.93 -36.86
N TYR A 37 47.21 -29.17 -37.30
CA TYR A 37 47.13 -28.36 -38.52
C TYR A 37 45.86 -27.48 -38.61
N GLY A 38 45.33 -27.04 -37.46
CA GLY A 38 44.10 -26.25 -37.37
C GLY A 38 42.80 -27.05 -37.24
N ALA A 39 42.81 -28.37 -37.38
CA ALA A 39 41.63 -29.21 -37.15
C ALA A 39 41.50 -29.61 -35.67
N VAL A 40 40.30 -29.53 -35.10
CA VAL A 40 40.02 -29.93 -33.72
C VAL A 40 40.11 -31.45 -33.58
N ILE A 41 41.07 -31.93 -32.78
CA ILE A 41 41.30 -33.37 -32.53
C ILE A 41 40.83 -33.82 -31.14
N GLY A 42 40.57 -32.88 -30.23
CA GLY A 42 40.03 -33.19 -28.91
C GLY A 42 40.26 -32.10 -27.87
N THR A 43 39.90 -32.40 -26.63
CA THR A 43 40.08 -31.49 -25.48
C THR A 43 41.22 -31.96 -24.57
N ALA A 44 41.82 -31.01 -23.86
CA ALA A 44 42.81 -31.21 -22.82
C ALA A 44 42.23 -30.81 -21.47
N GLN A 45 42.33 -31.70 -20.49
CA GLN A 45 41.98 -31.43 -19.11
C GLN A 45 43.03 -30.51 -18.45
N PRO A 46 42.71 -29.86 -17.31
CA PRO A 46 43.66 -29.09 -16.53
C PRO A 46 44.88 -29.92 -16.12
N GLY A 47 46.02 -29.24 -16.03
CA GLY A 47 47.28 -29.84 -15.66
C GLY A 47 48.30 -29.84 -16.80
N LEU A 48 49.35 -30.61 -16.60
CA LEU A 48 50.46 -30.73 -17.54
C LEU A 48 50.08 -31.69 -18.66
N GLY A 49 50.20 -31.22 -19.90
CA GLY A 49 49.93 -31.98 -21.10
C GLY A 49 51.14 -32.01 -22.04
N PHE A 50 51.14 -33.01 -22.91
CA PHE A 50 52.14 -33.19 -23.96
C PHE A 50 51.50 -32.98 -25.33
N LYS A 51 52.19 -32.25 -26.21
CA LYS A 51 51.80 -32.00 -27.60
C LYS A 51 52.99 -32.23 -28.52
N VAL A 52 52.74 -32.56 -29.78
CA VAL A 52 53.80 -32.62 -30.80
C VAL A 52 54.05 -31.20 -31.32
N PRO A 53 55.20 -30.57 -31.05
CA PRO A 53 55.49 -29.22 -31.54
C PRO A 53 55.50 -29.19 -33.07
N LEU A 54 55.31 -27.99 -33.66
CA LEU A 54 55.08 -27.73 -35.10
C LEU A 54 53.73 -28.20 -35.68
N ILE A 55 53.18 -29.33 -35.23
CA ILE A 55 51.97 -29.92 -35.82
C ILE A 55 50.73 -29.68 -34.95
N ASP A 56 50.91 -29.83 -33.63
CA ASP A 56 49.83 -29.68 -32.66
C ASP A 56 49.92 -28.31 -31.95
N SER A 57 48.80 -27.59 -31.92
CA SER A 57 48.60 -26.39 -31.10
C SER A 57 47.52 -26.65 -30.06
N VAL A 58 47.58 -25.92 -28.95
CA VAL A 58 46.60 -26.03 -27.87
C VAL A 58 46.10 -24.64 -27.57
N GLU A 59 44.82 -24.42 -27.86
CA GLU A 59 44.14 -23.15 -27.60
C GLU A 59 43.37 -23.23 -26.30
N LYS A 60 43.50 -22.20 -25.46
CA LYS A 60 42.92 -22.20 -24.13
C LYS A 60 41.59 -21.46 -24.17
N VAL A 61 40.52 -22.15 -23.80
CA VAL A 61 39.19 -21.55 -23.67
C VAL A 61 38.83 -21.49 -22.20
N SER A 62 38.48 -20.31 -21.72
CA SER A 62 38.03 -20.15 -20.33
C SER A 62 36.66 -20.79 -20.13
N VAL A 63 36.52 -21.57 -19.05
CA VAL A 63 35.23 -22.13 -18.59
C VAL A 63 34.68 -21.37 -17.38
N LYS A 64 35.22 -20.18 -17.11
CA LYS A 64 34.74 -19.28 -16.07
C LYS A 64 33.33 -18.78 -16.39
N THR A 65 32.62 -18.47 -15.33
CA THR A 65 31.34 -17.77 -15.41
C THR A 65 31.58 -16.30 -15.71
N PHE A 66 30.89 -15.78 -16.71
CA PHE A 66 30.88 -14.37 -17.07
C PHE A 66 29.44 -13.86 -17.13
N THR A 67 29.25 -12.62 -16.68
CA THR A 67 27.97 -11.92 -16.83
C THR A 67 28.08 -10.95 -17.99
N TYR A 68 27.22 -11.14 -18.98
CA TYR A 68 27.06 -10.23 -20.11
C TYR A 68 25.80 -9.42 -19.90
N ALA A 69 25.90 -8.10 -20.05
CA ALA A 69 24.77 -7.19 -19.94
C ALA A 69 24.50 -6.52 -21.27
N TRP A 70 23.23 -6.48 -21.66
CA TRP A 70 22.74 -5.70 -22.79
C TRP A 70 21.91 -4.56 -22.23
N ASP A 71 22.28 -3.35 -22.63
CA ASP A 71 21.61 -2.13 -22.24
C ASP A 71 20.77 -1.58 -23.41
N LYS A 72 19.75 -0.79 -23.08
CA LYS A 72 18.88 -0.10 -24.05
C LYS A 72 18.26 -1.03 -25.09
N MET A 73 17.76 -2.17 -24.65
CA MET A 73 17.12 -3.11 -25.55
C MET A 73 15.68 -2.67 -25.85
N ASN A 74 15.55 -1.85 -26.89
CA ASN A 74 14.28 -1.29 -27.30
C ASN A 74 13.25 -2.38 -27.63
N SER A 75 12.14 -2.38 -26.90
CA SER A 75 11.04 -3.32 -27.05
C SER A 75 9.70 -2.62 -26.84
N TYR A 76 8.63 -3.27 -27.28
CA TYR A 76 7.27 -2.79 -27.12
C TYR A 76 6.49 -3.74 -26.23
N SER A 77 5.74 -3.19 -25.27
CA SER A 77 4.79 -3.95 -24.47
C SER A 77 3.55 -4.34 -25.30
N TYR A 78 2.70 -5.18 -24.73
CA TYR A 78 1.43 -5.60 -25.33
C TYR A 78 0.52 -4.41 -25.70
N ASP A 79 0.51 -3.36 -24.87
CA ASP A 79 -0.21 -2.11 -25.07
C ASP A 79 0.59 -1.07 -25.89
N GLN A 80 1.56 -1.53 -26.69
CA GLN A 80 2.36 -0.76 -27.63
C GLN A 80 3.17 0.37 -26.98
N GLN A 81 3.55 0.22 -25.72
CA GLN A 81 4.39 1.21 -25.04
C GLN A 81 5.86 0.89 -25.30
N PRO A 82 6.64 1.85 -25.86
CA PRO A 82 8.07 1.66 -26.04
C PRO A 82 8.77 1.70 -24.68
N ALA A 83 9.66 0.73 -24.49
CA ALA A 83 10.53 0.63 -23.33
C ALA A 83 11.93 0.14 -23.71
N ASP A 84 12.92 0.64 -22.98
CA ASP A 84 14.31 0.21 -23.04
C ASP A 84 14.58 -0.73 -21.86
N LEU A 85 14.93 -1.98 -22.16
CA LEU A 85 15.21 -2.99 -21.15
C LEU A 85 16.71 -3.15 -20.97
N LYS A 86 17.12 -3.32 -19.72
CA LYS A 86 18.49 -3.73 -19.36
C LYS A 86 18.47 -5.15 -18.82
N ILE A 87 19.20 -6.05 -19.44
CA ILE A 87 19.20 -7.48 -19.10
C ILE A 87 20.63 -7.97 -18.95
N SER A 88 20.89 -8.71 -17.88
CA SER A 88 22.12 -9.46 -17.71
C SER A 88 21.88 -10.95 -17.76
N VAL A 89 22.78 -11.65 -18.46
CA VAL A 89 22.82 -13.10 -18.53
C VAL A 89 24.18 -13.55 -18.04
N THR A 90 24.15 -14.35 -16.98
CA THR A 90 25.32 -15.03 -16.43
C THR A 90 25.42 -16.40 -17.08
N LEU A 91 26.52 -16.64 -17.79
CA LEU A 91 26.74 -17.86 -18.56
C LEU A 91 28.20 -18.31 -18.50
N ARG A 92 28.42 -19.57 -18.87
CA ARG A 92 29.75 -20.17 -18.99
C ARG A 92 29.78 -21.18 -20.13
N ALA A 93 30.98 -21.47 -20.64
CA ALA A 93 31.18 -22.60 -21.53
C ALA A 93 31.01 -23.92 -20.77
N SER A 94 30.33 -24.89 -21.40
CA SER A 94 30.24 -26.27 -20.92
C SER A 94 31.64 -26.92 -20.97
N PRO A 95 32.21 -27.38 -19.84
CA PRO A 95 33.55 -27.98 -19.82
C PRO A 95 33.70 -29.21 -20.72
N ASP A 96 32.61 -29.94 -20.95
CA ASP A 96 32.61 -31.19 -21.71
C ASP A 96 32.51 -30.95 -23.23
N LYS A 97 31.99 -29.79 -23.65
CA LYS A 97 31.73 -29.44 -25.06
C LYS A 97 32.54 -28.24 -25.57
N VAL A 98 33.68 -27.97 -24.94
CA VAL A 98 34.56 -26.85 -25.32
C VAL A 98 35.14 -27.01 -26.73
N ALA A 99 35.45 -28.24 -27.16
CA ALA A 99 35.91 -28.52 -28.52
C ALA A 99 34.87 -28.10 -29.57
N ASP A 100 33.61 -28.44 -29.37
CA ASP A 100 32.51 -28.07 -30.27
C ASP A 100 32.29 -26.55 -30.30
N LEU A 101 32.36 -25.91 -29.13
CA LEU A 101 32.28 -24.45 -29.01
C LEU A 101 33.37 -23.77 -29.85
N TYR A 102 34.62 -24.24 -29.72
CA TYR A 102 35.75 -23.70 -30.47
C TYR A 102 35.65 -24.00 -31.96
N ALA A 103 35.22 -25.20 -32.34
CA ALA A 103 35.04 -25.57 -33.74
C ALA A 103 33.99 -24.71 -34.45
N LYS A 104 32.88 -24.39 -33.78
CA LYS A 104 31.79 -23.59 -34.35
C LYS A 104 32.04 -22.09 -34.30
N PHE A 105 32.59 -21.58 -33.18
CA PHE A 105 32.63 -20.14 -32.89
C PHE A 105 34.03 -19.60 -32.60
N GLY A 106 35.05 -20.45 -32.46
CA GLY A 106 36.41 -20.06 -32.09
C GLY A 106 36.56 -19.60 -30.62
N GLY A 107 35.47 -19.36 -29.90
CA GLY A 107 35.52 -18.96 -28.50
C GLY A 107 34.16 -18.55 -27.94
N LEU A 108 34.11 -18.35 -26.62
CA LEU A 108 32.87 -17.99 -25.91
C LEU A 108 32.35 -16.60 -26.32
N ASP A 109 33.22 -15.60 -26.46
CA ASP A 109 32.81 -14.23 -26.82
C ASP A 109 32.11 -14.17 -28.19
N THR A 110 32.65 -14.87 -29.19
CA THR A 110 32.04 -14.96 -30.52
C THR A 110 30.70 -15.70 -30.44
N ALA A 111 30.62 -16.79 -29.69
CA ALA A 111 29.36 -17.53 -29.50
C ALA A 111 28.30 -16.65 -28.82
N VAL A 112 28.70 -15.82 -27.85
CA VAL A 112 27.81 -14.86 -27.20
C VAL A 112 27.32 -13.81 -28.18
N LYS A 113 28.19 -13.28 -29.04
CA LYS A 113 27.80 -12.27 -30.05
C LYS A 113 26.91 -12.83 -31.14
N GLN A 114 27.18 -14.05 -31.62
CA GLN A 114 26.49 -14.63 -32.77
C GLN A 114 25.22 -15.41 -32.42
N VAL A 115 25.14 -16.02 -31.23
CA VAL A 115 24.03 -16.89 -30.85
C VAL A 115 23.27 -16.33 -29.66
N VAL A 116 23.97 -16.05 -28.55
CA VAL A 116 23.29 -15.63 -27.30
C VAL A 116 22.65 -14.25 -27.46
N SER A 117 23.38 -13.26 -28.00
CA SER A 117 22.89 -11.89 -28.09
C SER A 117 21.64 -11.78 -28.97
N PRO A 118 21.59 -12.40 -30.17
CA PRO A 118 20.36 -12.44 -30.97
C PRO A 118 19.22 -13.19 -30.29
N ALA A 119 19.50 -14.35 -29.68
CA ALA A 119 18.48 -15.13 -28.97
C ALA A 119 17.89 -14.36 -27.79
N VAL A 120 18.72 -13.75 -26.94
CA VAL A 120 18.28 -12.90 -25.83
C VAL A 120 17.42 -11.75 -26.33
N ASN A 121 17.87 -11.03 -27.36
CA ASN A 121 17.13 -9.89 -27.91
C ASN A 121 15.76 -10.30 -28.46
N GLN A 122 15.71 -11.39 -29.24
CA GLN A 122 14.47 -11.91 -29.79
C GLN A 122 13.52 -12.41 -28.70
N GLN A 123 13.99 -13.26 -27.77
CA GLN A 123 13.13 -13.84 -26.75
C GLN A 123 12.58 -12.80 -25.79
N VAL A 124 13.38 -11.80 -25.43
CA VAL A 124 12.92 -10.70 -24.57
C VAL A 124 11.83 -9.90 -25.26
N LYS A 125 12.01 -9.55 -26.55
CA LYS A 125 10.96 -8.86 -27.31
C LYS A 125 9.66 -9.65 -27.38
N ILE A 126 9.75 -10.96 -27.61
CA ILE A 126 8.58 -11.86 -27.68
C ILE A 126 7.87 -11.93 -26.33
N VAL A 127 8.62 -12.13 -25.24
CA VAL A 127 8.04 -12.27 -23.90
C VAL A 127 7.49 -10.93 -23.42
N PHE A 128 8.26 -9.85 -23.53
CA PHE A 128 7.84 -8.51 -23.12
C PHE A 128 6.60 -8.05 -23.88
N GLY A 129 6.50 -8.35 -25.18
CA GLY A 129 5.31 -8.06 -25.99
C GLY A 129 4.02 -8.79 -25.55
N ARG A 130 4.10 -9.77 -24.63
CA ARG A 130 2.93 -10.43 -24.03
C ARG A 130 2.46 -9.75 -22.73
N TYR A 131 3.26 -8.84 -22.16
CA TYR A 131 2.94 -8.13 -20.93
C TYR A 131 2.55 -6.69 -21.25
N THR A 132 1.54 -6.16 -20.57
CA THR A 132 1.28 -4.72 -20.59
C THR A 132 2.35 -3.99 -19.78
N ALA A 133 2.58 -2.71 -20.07
CA ALA A 133 3.56 -1.89 -19.34
C ALA A 133 3.31 -1.90 -17.82
N VAL A 134 2.03 -1.81 -17.40
CA VAL A 134 1.64 -1.87 -15.99
C VAL A 134 1.97 -3.22 -15.35
N LYS A 135 1.65 -4.34 -16.02
CA LYS A 135 1.94 -5.68 -15.51
C LYS A 135 3.44 -5.97 -15.47
N ALA A 136 4.22 -5.46 -16.42
CA ALA A 136 5.67 -5.60 -16.42
C ALA A 136 6.33 -4.97 -15.18
N ILE A 137 5.75 -3.88 -14.66
CA ILE A 137 6.18 -3.22 -13.42
C ILE A 137 5.67 -3.99 -12.19
N GLN A 138 4.37 -4.32 -12.15
CA GLN A 138 3.73 -4.93 -10.99
C GLN A 138 4.16 -6.39 -10.77
N GLU A 139 4.27 -7.18 -11.83
CA GLU A 139 4.57 -8.62 -11.81
C GLU A 139 5.98 -8.90 -12.37
N ARG A 140 6.95 -8.03 -12.04
CA ARG A 140 8.31 -8.10 -12.58
C ARG A 140 9.00 -9.46 -12.36
N GLY A 141 8.75 -10.11 -11.23
CA GLY A 141 9.28 -11.44 -10.94
C GLY A 141 8.80 -12.52 -11.93
N ALA A 142 7.51 -12.49 -12.27
CA ALA A 142 6.94 -13.40 -13.25
C ALA A 142 7.48 -13.14 -14.66
N LEU A 143 7.61 -11.86 -15.05
CA LEU A 143 8.25 -11.47 -16.31
C LEU A 143 9.70 -11.96 -16.38
N ASN A 144 10.49 -11.79 -15.31
CA ASN A 144 11.87 -12.25 -15.27
C ASN A 144 11.98 -13.78 -15.42
N SER A 145 11.10 -14.54 -14.77
CA SER A 145 11.04 -16.01 -14.93
C SER A 145 10.69 -16.39 -16.36
N ALA A 146 9.66 -15.78 -16.94
CA ALA A 146 9.24 -16.06 -18.31
C ALA A 146 10.35 -15.76 -19.34
N ILE A 147 11.10 -14.67 -19.15
CA ILE A 147 12.27 -14.33 -19.97
C ILE A 147 13.36 -15.38 -19.81
N LYS A 148 13.70 -15.74 -18.56
CA LYS A 148 14.71 -16.77 -18.27
C LYS A 148 14.36 -18.10 -18.94
N ASP A 149 13.11 -18.54 -18.82
CA ASP A 149 12.65 -19.81 -19.37
C ASP A 149 12.64 -19.80 -20.91
N ALA A 150 12.25 -18.68 -21.51
CA ALA A 150 12.28 -18.50 -22.96
C ALA A 150 13.71 -18.53 -23.52
N ILE A 151 14.64 -17.80 -22.89
CA ILE A 151 16.05 -17.78 -23.30
C ILE A 151 16.69 -19.17 -23.10
N THR A 152 16.46 -19.79 -21.94
CA THR A 152 16.98 -21.12 -21.64
C THR A 152 16.46 -22.15 -22.64
N THR A 153 15.17 -22.07 -22.99
CA THR A 153 14.56 -22.97 -23.98
C THR A 153 15.11 -22.73 -25.38
N SER A 154 15.28 -21.48 -25.78
CA SER A 154 15.83 -21.12 -27.10
C SER A 154 17.29 -21.56 -27.29
N LEU A 155 18.06 -21.70 -26.20
CA LEU A 155 19.47 -22.10 -26.24
C LEU A 155 19.68 -23.59 -25.91
N LYS A 156 18.62 -24.40 -25.77
CA LYS A 156 18.73 -25.85 -25.53
C LYS A 156 19.46 -26.58 -26.65
N ASP A 157 19.34 -26.10 -27.89
CA ASP A 157 19.96 -26.70 -29.07
C ASP A 157 21.48 -26.43 -29.14
N ASP A 158 21.99 -25.49 -28.32
CA ASP A 158 23.40 -25.14 -28.20
C ASP A 158 23.96 -25.53 -26.81
N PRO A 159 24.12 -26.84 -26.52
CA PRO A 159 24.54 -27.36 -25.21
C PRO A 159 25.99 -27.00 -24.82
N MET A 160 26.69 -26.27 -25.69
CA MET A 160 28.03 -25.75 -25.46
C MET A 160 28.04 -24.55 -24.51
N ILE A 161 26.91 -23.84 -24.40
CA ILE A 161 26.74 -22.65 -23.56
C ILE A 161 25.78 -23.01 -22.43
N MET A 162 26.23 -22.84 -21.18
CA MET A 162 25.39 -23.03 -20.00
C MET A 162 24.98 -21.69 -19.44
N ILE A 163 23.67 -21.49 -19.33
CA ILE A 163 23.09 -20.30 -18.69
C ILE A 163 22.89 -20.61 -17.22
N GLU A 164 23.53 -19.81 -16.36
CA GLU A 164 23.38 -19.94 -14.90
C GLU A 164 22.24 -19.05 -14.40
N SER A 165 22.18 -17.81 -14.89
CA SER A 165 21.13 -16.88 -14.49
C SER A 165 20.78 -15.87 -15.59
N VAL A 166 19.53 -15.40 -15.58
CA VAL A 166 19.06 -14.29 -16.38
C VAL A 166 18.36 -13.32 -15.45
N GLN A 167 18.70 -12.04 -15.56
CA GLN A 167 18.14 -10.98 -14.74
C GLN A 167 17.73 -9.80 -15.61
N LEU A 168 16.46 -9.42 -15.48
CA LEU A 168 15.95 -8.14 -15.93
C LEU A 168 16.34 -7.07 -14.91
N GLU A 169 17.35 -6.26 -15.21
CA GLU A 169 17.92 -5.25 -14.29
C GLU A 169 17.12 -3.94 -14.25
N ASN A 170 16.63 -3.48 -15.40
CA ASN A 170 15.82 -2.27 -15.47
C ASN A 170 14.82 -2.32 -16.64
N ILE A 171 13.70 -1.58 -16.49
CA ILE A 171 12.72 -1.30 -17.53
C ILE A 171 12.50 0.21 -17.53
N GLU A 172 12.95 0.88 -18.58
CA GLU A 172 12.81 2.32 -18.73
C GLU A 172 11.77 2.62 -19.82
N PHE A 173 10.63 3.15 -19.43
CA PHE A 173 9.59 3.56 -20.38
C PHE A 173 9.88 4.96 -20.93
N SER A 174 9.35 5.26 -22.13
CA SER A 174 9.46 6.61 -22.68
C SER A 174 8.88 7.69 -21.74
N ALA A 175 9.50 8.87 -21.73
CA ALA A 175 9.05 10.00 -20.91
C ALA A 175 7.59 10.39 -21.20
N ASN A 176 7.15 10.29 -22.46
CA ASN A 176 5.76 10.55 -22.86
C ASN A 176 4.78 9.59 -22.18
N TYR A 177 5.12 8.29 -22.09
CA TYR A 177 4.28 7.33 -21.40
C TYR A 177 4.22 7.61 -19.90
N LEU A 178 5.37 7.84 -19.25
CA LEU A 178 5.43 8.18 -17.83
C LEU A 178 4.57 9.41 -17.51
N HIS A 179 4.65 10.45 -18.34
CA HIS A 179 3.80 11.63 -18.21
C HIS A 179 2.31 11.28 -18.35
N SER A 180 1.93 10.47 -19.34
CA SER A 180 0.53 10.05 -19.51
C SER A 180 -0.01 9.24 -18.32
N ILE A 181 0.83 8.39 -17.71
CA ILE A 181 0.48 7.62 -16.52
C ILE A 181 0.35 8.53 -15.31
N GLU A 182 1.26 9.48 -15.15
CA GLU A 182 1.18 10.49 -14.10
C GLU A 182 -0.12 11.31 -14.23
N GLN A 183 -0.46 11.78 -15.44
CA GLN A 183 -1.71 12.51 -15.69
C GLN A 183 -2.95 11.65 -15.38
N ARG A 184 -2.96 10.38 -15.80
CA ARG A 184 -4.07 9.45 -15.49
C ARG A 184 -4.19 9.18 -13.99
N MET A 185 -3.07 9.01 -13.30
CA MET A 185 -3.04 8.81 -11.85
C MET A 185 -3.57 10.05 -11.12
N LEU A 186 -3.15 11.25 -11.54
CA LEU A 186 -3.65 12.51 -10.98
C LEU A 186 -5.15 12.66 -11.20
N ALA A 187 -5.65 12.35 -12.41
CA ALA A 187 -7.08 12.39 -12.71
C ALA A 187 -7.88 11.36 -11.87
N GLU A 188 -7.38 10.14 -11.69
CA GLU A 188 -8.03 9.12 -10.86
C GLU A 188 -8.08 9.55 -9.38
N VAL A 189 -6.98 10.12 -8.88
CA VAL A 189 -6.91 10.68 -7.52
C VAL A 189 -7.89 11.86 -7.38
N GLU A 190 -8.03 12.70 -8.40
CA GLU A 190 -9.00 13.79 -8.42
C GLU A 190 -10.45 13.26 -8.39
N VAL A 191 -10.78 12.25 -9.19
CA VAL A 191 -12.08 11.58 -9.17
C VAL A 191 -12.36 10.97 -7.79
N GLN A 192 -11.39 10.28 -7.19
CA GLN A 192 -11.55 9.74 -5.83
C GLN A 192 -11.76 10.85 -4.80
N LYS A 193 -11.02 11.97 -4.89
CA LYS A 193 -11.23 13.12 -4.00
C LYS A 193 -12.63 13.71 -4.14
N LEU A 194 -13.13 13.85 -5.37
CA LEU A 194 -14.49 14.34 -5.64
C LEU A 194 -15.54 13.39 -5.06
N GLN A 195 -15.37 12.07 -5.24
CA GLN A 195 -16.27 11.07 -4.65
C GLN A 195 -16.25 11.12 -3.12
N GLN A 196 -15.07 11.22 -2.50
CA GLN A 196 -14.94 11.35 -1.06
C GLN A 196 -15.56 12.65 -0.54
N ASN A 197 -15.38 13.77 -1.24
CA ASN A 197 -16.00 15.04 -0.90
C ASN A 197 -17.53 14.98 -1.02
N ALA A 198 -18.05 14.40 -2.09
CA ALA A 198 -19.50 14.21 -2.27
C ALA A 198 -20.09 13.32 -1.17
N GLU A 199 -19.39 12.25 -0.77
CA GLU A 199 -19.83 11.40 0.34
C GLU A 199 -19.78 12.15 1.68
N ARG A 200 -18.72 12.93 1.92
CA ARG A 200 -18.60 13.79 3.11
C ARG A 200 -19.72 14.82 3.17
N GLU A 201 -20.07 15.45 2.06
CA GLU A 201 -21.17 16.41 1.97
C GLU A 201 -22.52 15.75 2.28
N LYS A 202 -22.78 14.54 1.76
CA LYS A 202 -23.99 13.77 2.10
C LYS A 202 -24.07 13.46 3.58
N VAL A 203 -22.98 12.95 4.17
CA VAL A 203 -22.91 12.66 5.61
C VAL A 203 -23.14 13.93 6.42
N GLN A 204 -22.53 15.05 6.03
CA GLN A 204 -22.72 16.33 6.70
C GLN A 204 -24.16 16.85 6.60
N ALA A 205 -24.80 16.71 5.43
CA ALA A 205 -26.20 17.04 5.25
C ALA A 205 -27.10 16.19 6.16
N GLN A 206 -26.83 14.89 6.25
CA GLN A 206 -27.55 13.98 7.15
C GLN A 206 -27.36 14.36 8.63
N ILE A 207 -26.14 14.73 9.03
CA ILE A 207 -25.85 15.22 10.39
C ILE A 207 -26.68 16.48 10.66
N THR A 208 -26.71 17.44 9.73
CA THR A 208 -27.48 18.69 9.90
C THR A 208 -28.98 18.41 10.01
N VAL A 209 -29.55 17.55 9.17
CA VAL A 209 -30.96 17.14 9.25
C VAL A 209 -31.26 16.46 10.59
N THR A 210 -30.38 15.57 11.03
CA THR A 210 -30.52 14.84 12.31
C THR A 210 -30.46 15.82 13.49
N GLN A 211 -29.52 16.76 13.48
CA GLN A 211 -29.42 17.80 14.51
C GLN A 211 -30.62 18.74 14.51
N ALA A 212 -31.12 19.15 13.35
CA ALA A 212 -32.32 19.98 13.24
C ALA A 212 -33.56 19.25 13.77
N THR A 213 -33.70 17.97 13.45
CA THR A 213 -34.78 17.11 13.95
C THR A 213 -34.67 16.92 15.46
N ALA A 214 -33.47 16.68 15.98
CA ALA A 214 -33.22 16.57 17.42
C ALA A 214 -33.59 17.87 18.17
N LYS A 215 -33.20 19.03 17.63
CA LYS A 215 -33.58 20.35 18.20
C LYS A 215 -35.09 20.57 18.14
N ALA A 216 -35.74 20.27 17.01
CA ALA A 216 -37.19 20.39 16.89
C ALA A 216 -37.92 19.49 17.89
N ASN A 217 -37.45 18.25 18.07
CA ASN A 217 -38.01 17.32 19.05
C ASN A 217 -37.76 17.77 20.49
N ALA A 218 -36.58 18.32 20.80
CA ALA A 218 -36.30 18.90 22.12
C ALA A 218 -37.24 20.07 22.43
N VAL A 219 -37.42 21.02 21.50
CA VAL A 219 -38.35 22.15 21.68
C VAL A 219 -39.79 21.66 21.85
N ARG A 220 -40.23 20.67 21.08
CA ARG A 220 -41.57 20.06 21.26
C ARG A 220 -41.70 19.38 22.62
N ALA A 221 -40.69 18.65 23.07
CA ALA A 221 -40.69 17.98 24.37
C ALA A 221 -40.72 19.00 25.51
N GLU A 222 -39.95 20.09 25.42
CA GLU A 222 -39.97 21.20 26.38
C GLU A 222 -41.32 21.90 26.40
N ALA A 223 -41.90 22.20 25.23
CA ALA A 223 -43.22 22.82 25.13
C ALA A 223 -44.32 21.93 25.72
N GLN A 224 -44.26 20.62 25.45
CA GLN A 224 -45.18 19.63 26.02
C GLN A 224 -45.02 19.55 27.54
N ALA A 225 -43.78 19.45 28.04
CA ALA A 225 -43.49 19.43 29.47
C ALA A 225 -43.98 20.70 30.18
N ALA A 226 -43.79 21.87 29.56
CA ALA A 226 -44.29 23.15 30.07
C ALA A 226 -45.83 23.22 30.09
N ALA A 227 -46.48 22.73 29.04
CA ALA A 227 -47.95 22.64 28.98
C ALA A 227 -48.50 21.70 30.07
N ASP A 228 -47.87 20.53 30.25
CA ASP A 228 -48.25 19.57 31.29
C ASP A 228 -48.01 20.14 32.70
N ALA A 229 -46.88 20.83 32.93
CA ALA A 229 -46.61 21.51 34.19
C ALA A 229 -47.62 22.63 34.47
N LEU A 230 -48.02 23.40 33.46
CA LEU A 230 -49.04 24.44 33.60
C LEU A 230 -50.40 23.84 33.94
N ARG A 231 -50.81 22.76 33.26
CA ARG A 231 -52.05 22.03 33.53
C ARG A 231 -52.07 21.50 34.96
N LEU A 232 -51.01 20.81 35.37
CA LEU A 232 -50.88 20.26 36.73
C LEU A 232 -50.91 21.35 37.81
N ASN A 233 -50.23 22.47 37.57
CA ASN A 233 -50.28 23.62 38.47
C ASN A 233 -51.68 24.26 38.53
N GLY A 234 -52.38 24.31 37.39
CA GLY A 234 -53.78 24.77 37.33
C GLY A 234 -54.71 23.87 38.13
N GLU A 235 -54.60 22.55 37.98
CA GLU A 235 -55.35 21.54 38.74
C GLU A 235 -55.05 21.60 40.24
N ALA A 236 -53.78 21.73 40.62
CA ALA A 236 -53.35 21.89 42.00
C ALA A 236 -53.93 23.16 42.64
N ARG A 237 -53.89 24.30 41.91
CA ARG A 237 -54.51 25.56 42.37
C ARG A 237 -56.02 25.43 42.50
N ALA A 238 -56.70 24.85 41.52
CA ALA A 238 -58.14 24.63 41.57
C ALA A 238 -58.52 23.74 42.77
N THR A 239 -57.76 22.68 43.01
CA THR A 239 -57.95 21.77 44.15
C THR A 239 -57.73 22.49 45.47
N ASN A 240 -56.66 23.28 45.59
CA ASN A 240 -56.39 24.07 46.78
C ASN A 240 -57.53 25.06 47.06
N ILE A 241 -57.99 25.81 46.05
CA ILE A 241 -59.11 26.76 46.18
C ILE A 241 -60.38 26.03 46.62
N ARG A 242 -60.65 24.84 46.06
CA ARG A 242 -61.80 24.02 46.46
C ARG A 242 -61.70 23.61 47.93
N ILE A 243 -60.55 23.07 48.35
CA ILE A 243 -60.34 22.63 49.74
C ILE A 243 -60.43 23.80 50.71
N THR A 244 -59.80 24.94 50.39
CA THR A 244 -59.88 26.14 51.23
C THR A 244 -61.30 26.69 51.28
N GLY A 245 -62.02 26.71 50.15
CA GLY A 245 -63.42 27.15 50.10
C GLY A 245 -64.36 26.23 50.88
N GLU A 246 -64.18 24.91 50.81
CA GLU A 246 -64.90 23.92 51.62
C GLU A 246 -64.59 24.08 53.11
N ALA A 247 -63.31 24.29 53.47
CA ALA A 247 -62.89 24.52 54.84
C ALA A 247 -63.43 25.85 55.40
N GLU A 248 -63.43 26.92 54.61
CA GLU A 248 -64.03 28.20 54.98
C GLU A 248 -65.54 28.10 55.13
N ALA A 249 -66.23 27.41 54.21
CA ALA A 249 -67.67 27.16 54.31
C ALA A 249 -68.02 26.38 55.59
N ALA A 250 -67.29 25.29 55.88
CA ALA A 250 -67.47 24.51 57.11
C ALA A 250 -67.15 25.35 58.36
N ALA A 251 -66.11 26.20 58.32
CA ALA A 251 -65.78 27.10 59.42
C ALA A 251 -66.86 28.17 59.65
N ILE A 252 -67.44 28.72 58.58
CA ILE A 252 -68.56 29.68 58.64
C ILE A 252 -69.80 28.99 59.21
N GLU A 253 -70.13 27.78 58.78
CA GLU A 253 -71.27 27.02 59.30
C GLU A 253 -71.09 26.68 60.79
N ALA A 254 -69.90 26.22 61.19
CA ALA A 254 -69.58 25.97 62.59
C ALA A 254 -69.69 27.25 63.45
N ARG A 255 -69.19 28.38 62.93
CA ARG A 255 -69.37 29.69 63.56
C ARG A 255 -70.83 30.09 63.66
N ALA A 256 -71.61 29.92 62.60
CA ALA A 256 -73.04 30.23 62.58
C ALA A 256 -73.81 29.38 63.60
N LYS A 257 -73.51 28.08 63.70
CA LYS A 257 -74.08 27.17 64.71
C LYS A 257 -73.68 27.56 66.14
N ALA A 258 -72.43 27.95 66.35
CA ALA A 258 -71.95 28.45 67.64
C ALA A 258 -72.65 29.77 68.06
N LEU A 259 -72.83 30.69 67.11
CA LEU A 259 -73.56 31.94 67.32
C LEU A 259 -75.05 31.71 67.60
N GLY A 260 -75.68 30.73 66.95
CA GLY A 260 -77.07 30.36 67.19
C GLY A 260 -77.30 29.70 68.56
N THR A 261 -76.30 29.01 69.11
CA THR A 261 -76.41 28.31 70.41
C THR A 261 -76.04 29.20 71.59
N ASN A 262 -75.26 30.26 71.38
CA ASN A 262 -74.78 31.16 72.44
C ASN A 262 -74.87 32.65 72.01
N PRO A 263 -75.93 33.37 72.40
CA PRO A 263 -76.11 34.79 72.10
C PRO A 263 -74.99 35.70 72.64
N ASN A 264 -74.33 35.30 73.73
CA ASN A 264 -73.23 36.04 74.36
C ASN A 264 -71.87 35.87 73.64
N LEU A 265 -71.79 35.05 72.60
CA LEU A 265 -70.56 34.90 71.81
C LEU A 265 -70.31 36.13 70.93
N VAL A 266 -71.37 36.82 70.49
CA VAL A 266 -71.29 38.08 69.74
C VAL A 266 -70.62 39.16 70.58
N THR A 267 -70.98 39.25 71.87
CA THR A 267 -70.37 40.22 72.79
C THR A 267 -68.90 39.91 73.09
N LEU A 268 -68.51 38.63 73.15
CA LEU A 268 -67.10 38.22 73.30
C LEU A 268 -66.28 38.55 72.05
N VAL A 269 -66.77 38.24 70.85
CA VAL A 269 -66.08 38.55 69.58
C VAL A 269 -65.97 40.06 69.36
N GLN A 270 -66.99 40.83 69.75
CA GLN A 270 -66.96 42.28 69.75
C GLN A 270 -65.90 42.82 70.73
N ALA A 271 -65.78 42.24 71.93
CA ALA A 271 -64.77 42.61 72.90
C ALA A 271 -63.34 42.24 72.44
N GLU A 272 -63.13 41.06 71.84
CA GLU A 272 -61.82 40.62 71.33
C GLU A 272 -61.34 41.44 70.12
N ARG A 273 -62.26 41.90 69.26
CA ARG A 273 -61.93 42.77 68.13
C ARG A 273 -61.93 44.26 68.47
N TRP A 274 -62.36 44.65 69.66
CA TRP A 274 -62.33 46.05 70.06
C TRP A 274 -60.91 46.46 70.43
N ASN A 275 -60.39 47.45 69.70
CA ASN A 275 -59.10 48.07 69.96
C ASN A 275 -59.04 48.94 71.23
N GLY A 276 -60.09 48.92 72.07
CA GLY A 276 -60.13 49.62 73.37
C GLY A 276 -60.24 51.15 73.31
N VAL A 277 -60.46 51.74 72.12
CA VAL A 277 -60.55 53.19 71.96
C VAL A 277 -62.03 53.62 71.84
N LEU A 278 -62.48 54.50 72.73
CA LEU A 278 -63.82 55.12 72.69
C LEU A 278 -63.78 56.40 71.82
N PRO A 279 -64.78 56.65 70.94
CA PRO A 279 -64.85 57.88 70.15
C PRO A 279 -64.98 59.11 71.05
N THR A 280 -64.08 60.09 70.90
CA THR A 280 -63.98 61.28 71.79
C THR A 280 -64.85 62.47 71.37
N THR A 281 -65.70 62.31 70.37
CA THR A 281 -66.68 63.33 69.97
C THR A 281 -68.05 62.70 69.71
N MET A 282 -69.07 63.18 70.43
CA MET A 282 -70.47 62.75 70.27
C MET A 282 -71.27 63.88 69.65
N VAL A 283 -71.88 63.63 68.49
CA VAL A 283 -72.87 64.53 67.87
C VAL A 283 -74.26 64.15 68.40
N PRO A 284 -75.09 65.10 68.90
CA PRO A 284 -76.42 64.76 69.39
C PRO A 284 -77.31 64.22 68.26
N GLY A 285 -77.75 62.95 68.35
CA GLY A 285 -78.70 62.33 67.42
C GLY A 285 -78.27 60.98 66.81
N SER A 286 -77.07 60.47 67.09
CA SER A 286 -76.64 59.15 66.60
C SER A 286 -76.86 58.03 67.63
N SER A 287 -77.24 56.85 67.15
CA SER A 287 -77.46 55.63 67.92
C SER A 287 -76.18 55.19 68.66
N VAL A 288 -76.29 54.97 69.98
CA VAL A 288 -75.23 54.41 70.82
C VAL A 288 -74.75 53.04 70.29
N PRO A 289 -73.43 52.77 70.21
CA PRO A 289 -72.93 51.45 69.84
C PRO A 289 -73.08 50.46 71.00
N PHE A 290 -74.15 49.66 70.91
CA PHE A 290 -74.38 48.26 71.33
C PHE A 290 -73.39 47.50 72.23
N VAL A 291 -72.87 48.08 73.32
CA VAL A 291 -72.35 47.28 74.44
C VAL A 291 -72.91 47.81 75.75
N SER A 292 -74.04 47.25 76.17
CA SER A 292 -74.58 47.48 77.52
C SER A 292 -73.88 46.53 78.49
N VAL A 293 -72.85 47.04 79.16
CA VAL A 293 -72.25 46.40 80.34
C VAL A 293 -73.18 46.68 81.51
N LYS A 294 -73.70 45.63 82.14
CA LYS A 294 -74.52 45.74 83.35
C LYS A 294 -73.63 45.60 84.58
#